data_AF-A0A956VZW3-F1
#
_entry.id   AF-A0A956VZW3-F1
#
_cell.length_a   1.000
_cell.length_b   1.000
_cell.length_c   1.000
_cell.angle_alpha   90.00
_cell.angle_beta   90.00
_cell.angle_gamma   90.00
#
_symmetry.space_group_name_H-M   'P 1'
#
loop_
_entity.id
_entity.type
_entity.pdbx_description
1 polymer ?
#
loop_
_entity_poly.entity_id
_entity_poly.type
_entity_poly.pdbx_seq_one_letter_code
_entity_poly.pdbx_strand_id
1 'polypeptide(L)'
;MANERPATLGQLKASGYEVRPVREEMRRNLIEKIRSGDEVFPGIVGYEETVVPQLENAILSGQDIILLGERGQAKSRIIRSLTSLLDEWTPILDGCEIPENPFHPLSAEAKLLVAERGDDAPIRWLHRTERYGEKLATPDITIADLIGEIDPIKVAEG
;
A
#
# COMPACT_ATOMS: atom_id res chain seq x y z
N MET A 1 17.12 -8.44 -20.89
CA MET A 1 16.38 -9.68 -20.58
C MET A 1 15.28 -9.27 -19.63
N ALA A 2 14.01 -9.42 -20.01
CA ALA A 2 12.91 -9.09 -19.11
C ALA A 2 13.06 -10.00 -17.90
N ASN A 3 13.33 -9.44 -16.72
CA ASN A 3 13.40 -10.21 -15.49
C ASN A 3 11.96 -10.65 -15.22
N GLU A 4 11.60 -11.86 -15.64
CA GLU A 4 10.28 -12.43 -15.39
C GLU A 4 10.08 -12.46 -13.88
N ARG A 5 9.11 -11.69 -13.40
CA ARG A 5 8.80 -11.63 -11.98
C ARG A 5 8.28 -13.00 -11.54
N PRO A 6 8.56 -13.44 -10.29
CA PRO A 6 7.99 -14.65 -9.73
C PRO A 6 6.47 -14.77 -9.96
N ALA A 7 6.04 -15.91 -10.52
CA ALA A 7 4.64 -16.22 -10.80
C ALA A 7 4.05 -17.23 -9.80
N THR A 8 4.88 -17.80 -8.92
CA THR A 8 4.44 -18.69 -7.85
C THR A 8 5.09 -18.35 -6.51
N LEU A 9 4.48 -18.79 -5.42
CA LEU A 9 4.99 -18.59 -4.07
C LEU A 9 6.39 -19.20 -3.89
N GLY A 10 6.66 -20.36 -4.48
CA GLY A 10 7.98 -21.00 -4.46
C GLY A 10 9.05 -20.14 -5.14
N GLN A 11 8.73 -19.58 -6.31
CA GLN A 11 9.64 -18.66 -7.01
C GLN A 11 9.88 -17.37 -6.20
N LEU A 12 8.84 -16.85 -5.53
CA LEU A 12 8.93 -15.64 -4.71
C LEU A 12 9.79 -15.85 -3.45
N LYS A 13 9.69 -17.04 -2.83
CA LYS A 13 10.60 -17.48 -1.77
C LYS A 13 12.03 -17.57 -2.28
N ALA A 14 12.24 -18.22 -3.42
CA ALA A 14 13.57 -18.40 -4.01
C ALA A 14 14.22 -17.08 -4.44
N SER A 15 13.44 -16.05 -4.79
CA SER A 15 13.97 -14.71 -5.08
C SER A 15 14.41 -13.94 -3.84
N GLY A 16 14.15 -14.46 -2.63
CA GLY A 16 14.45 -13.78 -1.37
C GLY A 16 13.61 -12.53 -1.15
N TYR A 17 12.37 -12.49 -1.66
CA TYR A 17 11.51 -11.33 -1.50
C TYR A 17 11.11 -11.17 -0.03
N GLU A 18 11.26 -9.95 0.49
CA GLU A 18 10.86 -9.59 1.85
C GLU A 18 9.66 -8.64 1.82
N VAL A 19 8.58 -9.01 2.52
CA VAL A 19 7.46 -8.09 2.74
C VAL A 19 7.85 -7.09 3.82
N ARG A 20 7.71 -5.80 3.51
CA ARG A 20 7.94 -4.71 4.45
C ARG A 20 6.62 -4.00 4.77
N PRO A 21 6.45 -3.49 6.00
CA PRO A 21 5.33 -2.62 6.31
C PRO A 21 5.33 -1.38 5.40
N VAL A 22 4.13 -0.90 5.04
CA VAL A 22 3.97 0.30 4.18
C VAL A 22 4.75 1.50 4.71
N ARG A 23 4.78 1.70 6.03
CA ARG A 23 5.56 2.79 6.65
C ARG A 23 7.05 2.68 6.37
N GLU A 24 7.60 1.47 6.39
CA GLU A 24 9.02 1.22 6.12
C GLU A 24 9.33 1.33 4.62
N GLU A 25 8.45 0.80 3.77
CA GLU A 25 8.51 0.94 2.32
C GLU A 25 8.54 2.42 1.90
N MET A 26 7.58 3.22 2.36
CA MET A 26 7.52 4.65 2.08
C MET A 26 8.74 5.39 2.59
N ARG A 27 9.21 5.08 3.82
CA ARG A 27 10.43 5.67 4.39
C ARG A 27 11.65 5.38 3.53
N ARG A 28 11.86 4.12 3.15
CA ARG A 28 13.01 3.70 2.34
C ARG A 28 13.02 4.41 0.99
N ASN A 29 11.89 4.38 0.29
CA ASN A 29 11.76 4.97 -1.03
C ASN A 29 11.86 6.51 -0.99
N LEU A 30 11.40 7.14 0.11
CA LEU A 30 11.62 8.57 0.33
C LEU A 30 13.11 8.90 0.49
N ILE A 31 13.85 8.13 1.30
CA ILE A 31 15.30 8.32 1.48
C ILE A 31 16.03 8.20 0.14
N GLU A 32 15.64 7.22 -0.69
CA GLU A 32 16.22 7.03 -2.02
C GLU A 32 15.96 8.23 -2.94
N LYS A 33 14.72 8.74 -2.99
CA LYS A 33 14.38 9.95 -3.75
C LYS A 33 15.16 11.18 -3.30
N ILE A 34 15.26 11.40 -1.98
CA ILE A 34 16.03 12.52 -1.44
C ILE A 34 17.51 12.41 -1.84
N ARG A 35 18.07 11.20 -1.83
CA ARG A 35 19.47 10.96 -2.23
C ARG A 35 19.71 11.15 -3.73
N SER A 36 18.76 10.77 -4.58
CA SER A 36 18.86 10.98 -6.03
C SER A 36 18.59 12.43 -6.44
N GLY A 37 17.99 13.23 -5.55
CA GLY A 37 17.54 14.60 -5.86
C GLY A 37 16.26 14.60 -6.70
N ASP A 38 15.55 13.48 -6.75
CA ASP A 38 14.28 13.38 -7.47
C ASP A 38 13.16 14.11 -6.73
N GLU A 39 12.22 14.66 -7.49
CA GLU A 39 11.05 15.32 -6.91
C GLU A 39 10.17 14.29 -6.15
N VAL A 40 9.95 14.55 -4.86
CA VAL A 40 9.16 13.68 -3.98
C VAL A 40 7.68 13.76 -4.34
N PHE A 41 7.16 14.98 -4.51
CA PHE A 41 5.74 15.28 -4.72
C PHE A 41 5.50 16.07 -6.01
N PRO A 42 5.60 15.42 -7.19
CA PRO A 42 5.44 16.10 -8.46
C PRO A 42 4.08 16.78 -8.60
N GLY A 43 4.08 18.04 -9.04
CA GLY A 43 2.86 18.82 -9.29
C GLY A 43 2.21 19.44 -8.04
N ILE A 44 2.91 19.44 -6.90
CA ILE A 44 2.60 20.26 -5.73
C ILE A 44 3.43 21.54 -5.85
N VAL A 45 2.78 22.69 -6.00
CA VAL A 45 3.43 23.99 -6.20
C VAL A 45 3.14 24.91 -5.02
N GLY A 46 4.17 25.59 -4.51
CA GLY A 46 4.06 26.62 -3.47
C GLY A 46 4.08 26.09 -2.04
N TYR A 47 4.37 24.80 -1.85
CA TYR A 47 4.45 24.15 -0.55
C TYR A 47 5.84 23.56 -0.23
N GLU A 48 6.83 23.87 -1.07
CA GLU A 48 8.19 23.32 -1.03
C GLU A 48 8.90 23.67 0.29
N GLU A 49 8.62 24.85 0.85
CA GLU A 49 9.24 25.30 2.12
C GLU A 49 8.30 25.18 3.34
N THR A 50 7.10 24.61 3.18
CA THR A 50 6.12 24.54 4.28
C THR A 50 5.60 23.13 4.53
N VAL A 51 4.76 22.61 3.64
CA VAL A 51 4.07 21.32 3.83
C VAL A 51 4.96 20.15 3.42
N VAL A 52 5.74 20.29 2.35
CA VAL A 52 6.60 19.20 1.86
C VAL A 52 7.62 18.75 2.91
N PRO A 53 8.38 19.64 3.57
CA PRO A 53 9.34 19.22 4.60
C PRO A 53 8.67 18.57 5.81
N GLN A 54 7.44 19.00 6.16
CA GLN A 54 6.68 18.40 7.26
C GLN A 54 6.21 16.97 6.91
N LEU A 55 5.76 16.75 5.67
CA LEU A 55 5.41 15.42 5.18
C LEU A 55 6.61 14.49 5.15
N GLU A 56 7.76 14.97 4.66
CA GLU A 56 9.00 14.20 4.64
C GLU A 56 9.39 13.76 6.06
N ASN A 57 9.41 14.70 7.01
CA ASN A 57 9.70 14.41 8.41
C ASN A 57 8.71 13.41 9.02
N ALA A 58 7.41 13.55 8.72
CA ALA A 58 6.39 12.63 9.21
C ALA A 58 6.59 11.21 8.67
N ILE A 59 6.87 11.07 7.37
CA ILE A 59 7.13 9.77 6.72
C ILE A 59 8.41 9.15 7.28
N LEU A 60 9.50 9.92 7.37
CA LEU A 60 10.76 9.47 7.96
C LEU A 60 10.55 8.99 9.40
N SER A 61 9.71 9.68 10.16
CA SER A 61 9.36 9.34 11.55
C SER A 61 8.34 8.21 11.68
N GLY A 62 7.71 7.77 10.58
CA GLY A 62 6.66 6.75 10.59
C GLY A 62 5.36 7.21 11.27
N GLN A 63 5.06 8.50 11.23
CA GLN A 63 3.89 9.11 11.87
C GLN A 63 2.64 8.96 11.01
N ASP A 64 1.47 8.96 11.64
CA ASP A 64 0.20 9.14 10.97
C ASP A 64 0.01 10.62 10.61
N ILE A 65 -0.55 10.91 9.43
CA ILE A 65 -0.61 12.26 8.86
C ILE A 65 -2.06 12.71 8.73
N ILE A 66 -2.38 13.87 9.29
CA ILE A 66 -3.68 14.56 9.10
C ILE A 66 -3.42 15.85 8.32
N LEU A 67 -4.06 15.99 7.15
CA LEU A 67 -3.99 17.22 6.36
C LEU A 67 -5.21 18.11 6.63
N LEU A 68 -4.96 19.29 7.20
CA LEU A 68 -5.97 20.31 7.46
C LEU A 68 -5.76 21.50 6.52
N GLY A 69 -6.85 22.06 6.00
CA GLY A 69 -6.79 23.21 5.11
C GLY A 69 -8.11 23.46 4.40
N GLU A 70 -8.21 24.59 3.72
CA GLU A 70 -9.40 24.99 2.97
C GLU A 70 -9.58 24.16 1.68
N ARG A 71 -10.76 24.28 1.07
CA ARG A 71 -11.03 23.69 -0.24
C ARG A 71 -10.08 24.28 -1.28
N GLY A 72 -9.48 23.44 -2.11
CA GLY A 72 -8.56 23.87 -3.18
C GLY A 72 -7.08 23.88 -2.79
N GLN A 73 -6.73 23.67 -1.52
CA GLN A 73 -5.34 23.65 -1.04
C GLN A 73 -4.58 22.33 -1.29
N ALA A 74 -4.84 21.66 -2.41
CA ALA A 74 -4.10 20.46 -2.85
C ALA A 74 -4.08 19.22 -1.93
N LYS A 75 -4.84 19.17 -0.81
CA LYS A 75 -4.87 18.02 0.13
C LYS A 75 -4.99 16.65 -0.56
N SER A 76 -6.02 16.45 -1.40
CA SER A 76 -6.21 15.19 -2.11
C SER A 76 -5.09 14.91 -3.12
N ARG A 77 -4.45 15.94 -3.68
CA ARG A 77 -3.31 15.77 -4.60
C ARG A 77 -2.08 15.27 -3.84
N ILE A 78 -1.80 15.82 -2.67
CA ILE A 78 -0.74 15.37 -1.77
C ILE A 78 -0.97 13.91 -1.36
N ILE A 79 -2.19 13.57 -0.92
CA ILE A 79 -2.50 12.19 -0.51
C ILE A 79 -2.25 11.20 -1.65
N ARG A 80 -2.71 11.53 -2.86
CA ARG A 80 -2.51 10.66 -4.04
C ARG A 80 -1.05 10.58 -4.47
N SER A 81 -0.25 11.64 -4.30
CA SER A 81 1.17 11.61 -4.67
C SER A 81 2.03 10.76 -3.72
N LEU A 82 1.56 10.49 -2.48
CA LEU A 82 2.23 9.55 -1.56
C LEU A 82 2.37 8.14 -2.15
N THR A 83 1.47 7.73 -3.05
CA THR A 83 1.55 6.44 -3.75
C THR A 83 2.84 6.30 -4.57
N SER A 84 3.47 7.41 -4.98
CA SER A 84 4.76 7.40 -5.69
C SER A 84 5.93 6.95 -4.82
N LEU A 85 5.73 6.87 -3.50
CA LEU A 85 6.69 6.33 -2.52
C LEU A 85 6.48 4.85 -2.24
N LEU A 86 5.50 4.21 -2.88
CA LEU A 86 5.33 2.75 -2.83
C LEU A 86 6.15 2.10 -3.94
N ASP A 87 6.55 0.86 -3.70
CA ASP A 87 7.19 -0.01 -4.68
C ASP A 87 6.27 -0.16 -5.88
N GLU A 88 6.83 0.00 -7.07
CA GLU A 88 6.07 0.05 -8.31
C GLU A 88 5.21 -1.21 -8.48
N TRP A 89 5.73 -2.36 -8.06
CA TRP A 89 5.08 -3.65 -8.14
C TRP A 89 5.21 -4.40 -6.82
N THR A 90 4.08 -4.89 -6.30
CA THR A 90 4.02 -5.70 -5.08
C THR A 90 3.39 -7.06 -5.37
N PRO A 91 3.99 -8.18 -4.93
CA PRO A 91 3.44 -9.50 -5.16
C PRO A 91 2.25 -9.75 -4.23
N ILE A 92 1.19 -10.33 -4.78
CA ILE A 92 -0.01 -10.75 -4.07
C ILE A 92 -0.47 -12.10 -4.59
N LEU A 93 -1.27 -12.81 -3.78
CA LEU A 93 -1.89 -14.05 -4.23
C LEU A 93 -2.85 -13.77 -5.39
N ASP A 94 -2.77 -14.61 -6.42
CA ASP A 94 -3.73 -14.60 -7.51
C ASP A 94 -4.93 -15.49 -7.18
N GLY A 95 -6.11 -15.10 -7.66
CA GLY A 95 -7.37 -15.80 -7.38
C GLY A 95 -8.07 -15.44 -6.07
N CYS A 96 -7.55 -14.48 -5.29
CA CYS A 96 -8.25 -13.93 -4.12
C CYS A 96 -9.02 -12.64 -4.47
N GLU A 97 -10.17 -12.43 -3.82
CA GLU A 97 -11.02 -11.23 -4.02
C GLU A 97 -10.26 -9.93 -3.67
N ILE A 98 -9.53 -9.95 -2.56
CA ILE A 98 -8.73 -8.83 -2.08
C ILE A 98 -7.22 -9.11 -2.25
N PRO A 99 -6.39 -8.07 -2.40
CA PRO A 99 -4.93 -8.23 -2.40
C PRO A 99 -4.44 -8.85 -1.09
N GLU A 100 -3.87 -10.05 -1.17
CA GLU A 100 -3.43 -10.84 -0.03
C GLU A 100 -1.92 -11.02 -0.01
N ASN A 101 -1.33 -10.94 1.18
CA ASN A 101 0.11 -11.16 1.36
C ASN A 101 0.44 -12.65 1.10
N PRO A 102 1.33 -12.97 0.15
CA PRO A 102 1.67 -14.36 -0.18
C PRO A 102 2.30 -15.17 0.96
N PHE A 103 3.01 -14.50 1.87
CA PHE A 103 3.70 -15.14 2.99
C PHE A 103 2.84 -15.22 4.25
N HIS A 104 1.91 -14.27 4.41
CA HIS A 104 1.06 -14.13 5.58
C HIS A 104 -0.38 -13.78 5.17
N PRO A 105 -1.10 -14.67 4.46
CA PRO A 105 -2.47 -14.41 4.03
C PRO A 105 -3.40 -14.25 5.24
N LEU A 106 -4.39 -13.37 5.12
CA LEU A 106 -5.32 -13.05 6.20
C LEU A 106 -6.66 -13.76 6.04
N SER A 107 -7.28 -13.71 4.87
CA SER A 107 -8.58 -14.35 4.62
C SER A 107 -8.50 -15.89 4.67
N ALA A 108 -9.63 -16.52 4.98
CA ALA A 108 -9.77 -17.98 4.96
C ALA A 108 -9.51 -18.56 3.56
N GLU A 109 -10.03 -17.91 2.51
CA GLU A 109 -9.81 -18.29 1.11
C GLU A 109 -8.32 -18.28 0.75
N ALA A 110 -7.60 -17.21 1.09
CA ALA A 110 -6.17 -17.10 0.78
C ALA A 110 -5.32 -18.10 1.57
N LYS A 111 -5.66 -18.34 2.85
CA LYS A 111 -5.02 -19.38 3.67
C LYS A 111 -5.23 -20.77 3.07
N LEU A 112 -6.45 -21.07 2.60
CA LEU A 112 -6.77 -22.34 1.96
C LEU A 112 -6.01 -22.50 0.64
N LEU A 113 -5.97 -21.47 -0.21
CA LEU A 113 -5.21 -21.46 -1.46
C LEU A 113 -3.74 -21.81 -1.24
N VAL A 114 -3.09 -21.18 -0.24
CA VAL A 114 -1.69 -21.45 0.09
C VAL A 114 -1.52 -22.85 0.71
N ALA A 115 -2.48 -23.31 1.52
CA ALA A 115 -2.42 -24.64 2.11
C ALA A 115 -2.56 -25.76 1.06
N GLU A 116 -3.43 -25.58 0.06
CA GLU A 116 -3.67 -26.57 -0.99
C GLU A 116 -2.56 -26.59 -2.05
N ARG A 117 -2.06 -25.42 -2.44
CA ARG A 117 -1.10 -25.31 -3.56
C ARG A 117 0.35 -25.19 -3.11
N GLY A 118 0.62 -24.85 -1.85
CA GLY A 118 1.97 -24.69 -1.34
C GLY A 118 2.80 -23.73 -2.19
N ASP A 119 3.96 -24.20 -2.66
CA ASP A 119 4.87 -23.41 -3.50
C ASP A 119 4.33 -23.14 -4.93
N ASP A 120 3.29 -23.85 -5.36
CA ASP A 120 2.59 -23.61 -6.63
C ASP A 120 1.44 -22.60 -6.49
N ALA A 121 1.24 -22.01 -5.30
CA ALA A 121 0.26 -20.95 -5.13
C ALA A 121 0.58 -19.79 -6.09
N PRO A 122 -0.38 -19.37 -6.93
CA PRO A 122 -0.12 -18.42 -8.00
C PRO A 122 0.06 -17.00 -7.44
N ILE A 123 0.98 -16.25 -8.05
CA ILE A 123 1.32 -14.87 -7.70
C ILE A 123 1.00 -13.97 -8.89
N ARG A 124 0.33 -12.86 -8.59
CA ARG A 124 0.22 -11.71 -9.51
C ARG A 124 0.88 -10.48 -8.89
N TRP A 125 1.19 -9.51 -9.72
CA TRP A 125 1.87 -8.28 -9.29
C TRP A 125 0.92 -7.10 -9.39
N LEU A 126 0.67 -6.46 -8.26
CA LEU A 126 -0.19 -5.29 -8.12
C LEU A 126 0.64 -4.02 -8.34
N HIS A 127 0.21 -3.13 -9.25
CA HIS A 127 0.90 -1.87 -9.44
C HIS A 127 0.57 -0.90 -8.30
N ARG A 128 1.52 -0.04 -7.90
CA ARG A 128 1.32 0.94 -6.80
C ARG A 128 0.09 1.82 -6.92
N THR A 129 -0.34 2.13 -8.15
CA THR A 129 -1.54 2.96 -8.39
C THR A 129 -2.83 2.28 -7.95
N GLU A 130 -2.83 0.95 -7.90
CA GLU A 130 -3.98 0.13 -7.47
C GLU A 130 -4.01 -0.04 -5.93
N ARG A 131 -2.94 0.37 -5.22
CA ARG A 131 -2.85 0.28 -3.75
C ARG A 131 -3.49 1.45 -3.02
N TYR A 132 -4.01 2.44 -3.75
CA TYR A 132 -4.67 3.60 -3.17
C TYR A 132 -6.18 3.39 -3.03
N GLY A 133 -6.67 3.43 -1.79
CA GLY A 133 -8.09 3.49 -1.46
C GLY A 133 -8.46 4.87 -0.91
N GLU A 134 -9.57 5.42 -1.38
CA GLU A 134 -10.17 6.66 -0.85
C GLU A 134 -11.62 6.40 -0.47
N LYS A 135 -11.98 6.74 0.76
CA LYS A 135 -13.37 6.78 1.23
C LYS A 135 -13.73 8.23 1.53
N LEU A 136 -14.64 8.79 0.77
CA LEU A 136 -15.15 10.14 1.04
C LEU A 136 -16.11 10.07 2.21
N ALA A 137 -15.76 10.66 3.35
CA ALA A 137 -16.66 10.76 4.49
C ALA A 137 -17.79 11.75 4.18
N THR A 138 -18.99 11.25 3.94
CA THR A 138 -20.24 12.02 4.10
C THR A 138 -20.65 11.97 5.58
N PRO A 139 -21.47 12.91 6.08
CA PRO A 139 -21.91 12.90 7.48
C PRO A 139 -22.55 11.59 7.94
N ASP A 140 -23.08 10.81 6.98
CA ASP A 140 -23.76 9.54 7.19
C ASP A 140 -22.81 8.33 7.29
N ILE A 141 -21.51 8.52 7.01
CA ILE A 141 -20.50 7.46 7.09
C ILE A 141 -20.02 7.33 8.54
N THR A 142 -20.18 6.14 9.10
CA THR A 142 -19.73 5.83 10.46
C THR A 142 -18.24 5.48 10.50
N ILE A 143 -17.65 5.48 11.70
CA ILE A 143 -16.26 4.98 11.90
C ILE A 143 -16.15 3.52 11.45
N ALA A 144 -17.22 2.72 11.61
CA ALA A 144 -17.26 1.34 11.15
C ALA A 144 -17.19 1.26 9.61
N ASP A 145 -17.87 2.15 8.89
CA ASP A 145 -17.80 2.24 7.43
C ASP A 145 -16.43 2.67 6.89
N LEU A 146 -15.63 3.35 7.72
CA LEU A 146 -14.27 3.80 7.40
C LEU A 146 -13.22 2.72 7.62
N ILE A 147 -13.39 1.88 8.65
CA ILE A 147 -12.46 0.79 9.00
C ILE A 147 -12.84 -0.51 8.29
N GLY A 148 -14.09 -0.62 7.83
CA GLY A 148 -14.69 -1.84 7.28
C GLY A 148 -15.56 -2.49 8.36
N GLU A 149 -16.82 -2.78 8.01
CA GLU A 149 -17.69 -3.58 8.88
C GLU A 149 -17.10 -5.00 9.01
N ILE A 150 -16.88 -5.44 10.25
CA ILE A 150 -16.68 -6.85 10.54
C ILE A 150 -18.08 -7.48 10.56
N ASP A 151 -18.44 -8.22 9.52
CA ASP A 151 -19.68 -8.98 9.49
C ASP A 151 -19.64 -10.08 10.59
N PRO A 152 -20.49 -10.00 11.63
CA PRO A 152 -20.50 -10.98 12.71
C PRO A 152 -20.81 -12.40 12.23
N ILE A 153 -21.56 -12.53 11.12
CA ILE A 153 -21.92 -13.82 10.54
C ILE A 153 -20.68 -14.46 9.91
N LYS A 154 -19.87 -13.69 9.17
CA LYS A 154 -18.58 -14.18 8.64
C LYS A 154 -17.58 -14.54 9.75
N VAL A 155 -17.63 -13.89 10.91
CA VAL A 155 -16.80 -14.25 12.08
C VAL A 155 -17.29 -15.53 12.76
N ALA A 156 -18.58 -15.84 12.70
CA ALA A 156 -19.15 -17.04 13.31
C ALA A 156 -18.87 -18.32 12.51
N GLU A 157 -18.65 -18.21 11.19
CA GLU A 157 -18.35 -19.36 10.32
C GLU A 157 -16.85 -19.71 10.23
N GLY A 158 -15.96 -18.83 10.74
CA GLY A 158 -14.51 -19.10 10.90
C GLY A 158 -13.63 -18.52 9.81
#